data_AF-A0A813HEA8-F1
#
_entry.id   AF-A0A813HEA8-F1
#
_cell.length_a   1.000
_cell.length_b   1.000
_cell.length_c   1.000
_cell.angle_alpha   90.00
_cell.angle_beta   90.00
_cell.angle_gamma   90.00
#
_symmetry.space_group_name_H-M   'P 1'
#
loop_
_entity.id
_entity.type
_entity.pdbx_description
1 polymer ?
#
loop_
_entity_poly.entity_id
_entity_poly.type
_entity_poly.pdbx_seq_one_letter_code
_entity_poly.pdbx_strand_id
1 'polypeptide(L)'
;MDPARLNHACDANCSWCTVGDMLFVRCQREVASGEELTIPYCNPTDAVEDRRDFLKGRHGFVCCCGLCEAQKSAEAYNRDVALAEACEARGDWEASLVHHTAAFKFLASREYCSQRQTQLEHCMAANAACHRLRQAKSAHFWLQEARKSFALQWGDDPEAFRLYAEQCGALGADFG
;
A
#
# COMPACT_ATOMS: atom_id res chain seq x y z
N MET A 1 -16.22 -7.91 -22.62
CA MET A 1 -15.15 -6.90 -22.49
C MET A 1 -13.85 -7.62 -22.76
N ASP A 2 -13.09 -7.19 -23.76
CA ASP A 2 -11.72 -7.71 -23.97
C ASP A 2 -10.83 -7.10 -22.88
N PRO A 3 -10.16 -7.91 -22.03
CA PRO A 3 -9.34 -7.38 -20.95
C PRO A 3 -8.17 -6.51 -21.43
N ALA A 4 -7.76 -6.63 -22.71
CA ALA A 4 -6.78 -5.74 -23.31
C ALA A 4 -7.24 -4.26 -23.42
N ARG A 5 -8.51 -3.96 -23.11
CA ARG A 5 -9.08 -2.61 -23.12
C ARG A 5 -9.00 -1.87 -21.78
N LEU A 6 -8.61 -2.55 -20.69
CA LEU A 6 -8.47 -1.91 -19.39
C LEU A 6 -7.16 -1.13 -19.35
N ASN A 7 -7.22 0.20 -19.27
CA ASN A 7 -6.01 1.02 -19.21
C ASN A 7 -5.29 0.90 -17.85
N HIS A 8 -4.06 1.39 -17.83
CA HIS A 8 -3.26 1.44 -16.63
C HIS A 8 -3.54 2.67 -15.77
N ALA A 9 -3.59 2.47 -14.45
CA ALA A 9 -3.32 3.51 -13.46
C ALA A 9 -2.55 2.91 -12.27
N CYS A 10 -1.64 3.67 -11.65
CA CYS A 10 -0.96 3.22 -10.42
C CYS A 10 -1.86 3.37 -9.18
N ASP A 11 -2.93 4.15 -9.29
CA ASP A 11 -4.07 4.29 -8.38
C ASP A 11 -5.33 3.61 -8.94
N ALA A 12 -5.13 2.48 -9.65
CA ALA A 12 -6.18 1.69 -10.27
C ALA A 12 -7.36 1.40 -9.33
N ASN A 13 -8.59 1.48 -9.87
CA ASN A 13 -9.82 1.15 -9.15
C ASN A 13 -10.17 -0.33 -9.22
N CYS A 14 -9.49 -1.11 -10.07
CA CYS A 14 -9.62 -2.55 -10.16
C CYS A 14 -8.30 -3.27 -9.82
N SER A 15 -8.44 -4.39 -9.13
CA SER A 15 -7.41 -5.42 -9.02
C SER A 15 -7.71 -6.55 -9.99
N TRP A 16 -6.70 -7.37 -10.29
CA TRP A 16 -6.88 -8.53 -11.13
C TRP A 16 -6.04 -9.71 -10.68
N CYS A 17 -6.49 -10.91 -11.00
CA CYS A 17 -5.72 -12.15 -10.85
C CYS A 17 -6.10 -13.14 -11.94
N THR A 18 -5.25 -14.13 -12.18
CA THR A 18 -5.53 -15.23 -13.10
C THR A 18 -5.71 -16.53 -12.33
N VAL A 19 -6.70 -17.33 -12.73
CA VAL A 19 -6.88 -18.70 -12.25
C VAL A 19 -7.01 -19.59 -13.47
N GLY A 20 -5.96 -20.34 -13.78
CA GLY A 20 -5.85 -21.07 -15.04
C GLY A 20 -5.81 -20.10 -16.22
N ASP A 21 -6.76 -20.24 -17.14
CA ASP A 21 -6.96 -19.41 -18.33
C ASP A 21 -7.98 -18.29 -18.13
N MET A 22 -8.55 -18.16 -16.93
CA MET A 22 -9.52 -17.12 -16.60
C MET A 22 -8.85 -15.92 -15.93
N LEU A 23 -9.20 -14.72 -16.39
CA LEU A 23 -8.85 -13.46 -15.77
C LEU A 23 -10.02 -12.94 -14.94
N PHE A 24 -9.78 -12.72 -13.65
CA PHE A 24 -10.73 -12.09 -12.74
C PHE A 24 -10.32 -10.64 -12.53
N VAL A 25 -11.28 -9.72 -12.69
CA VAL A 25 -11.10 -8.29 -12.43
C VAL A 25 -12.14 -7.87 -11.41
N ARG A 26 -11.70 -7.23 -10.32
CA ARG A 26 -12.56 -6.83 -9.21
C ARG A 26 -12.32 -5.38 -8.84
N CYS A 27 -13.40 -4.60 -8.76
CA CYS A 27 -13.35 -3.24 -8.22
C CYS A 27 -12.94 -3.27 -6.75
N GLN A 28 -11.98 -2.42 -6.38
CA GLN A 28 -11.46 -2.27 -5.01
C GLN A 28 -12.18 -1.16 -4.23
N ARG A 29 -13.02 -0.40 -4.92
CA ARG A 29 -13.88 0.65 -4.35
C ARG A 29 -15.13 0.79 -5.21
N GLU A 30 -16.08 1.60 -4.74
CA GLU A 30 -17.19 2.05 -5.57
C GLU A 30 -16.66 2.81 -6.79
N VAL A 31 -17.26 2.55 -7.95
CA VAL A 31 -16.92 3.15 -9.23
C VAL A 31 -18.17 3.85 -9.75
N ALA A 32 -18.05 5.14 -10.08
CA ALA A 32 -19.18 5.90 -10.57
C ALA A 32 -19.56 5.51 -12.01
N SER A 33 -20.80 5.74 -12.41
CA SER A 33 -21.22 5.53 -13.79
C SER A 33 -20.42 6.43 -14.74
N GLY A 34 -19.78 5.84 -15.74
CA GLY A 34 -18.93 6.55 -16.70
C GLY A 34 -17.49 6.76 -16.24
N GLU A 35 -17.13 6.37 -15.02
CA GLU A 35 -15.74 6.33 -14.57
C GLU A 35 -14.99 5.20 -15.30
N GLU A 36 -13.77 5.47 -15.73
CA GLU A 36 -12.92 4.50 -16.41
C GLU A 36 -12.46 3.40 -15.44
N LEU A 37 -12.56 2.14 -15.86
CA LEU A 37 -11.99 1.01 -15.14
C LEU A 37 -10.51 0.85 -15.53
N THR A 38 -9.63 0.84 -14.54
CA THR A 38 -8.18 0.74 -14.74
C THR A 38 -7.57 -0.36 -13.87
N ILE A 39 -6.47 -0.94 -14.34
CA ILE A 39 -5.71 -1.98 -13.62
C ILE A 39 -4.22 -1.63 -13.52
N PRO A 40 -3.50 -2.10 -12.49
CA PRO A 40 -2.05 -1.94 -12.45
C PRO A 40 -1.39 -2.89 -13.47
N TYR A 41 -0.54 -2.34 -14.34
CA TYR A 41 0.31 -3.11 -15.28
C TYR A 41 1.70 -3.40 -14.69
N CYS A 42 2.10 -2.60 -13.71
CA CYS A 42 3.31 -2.76 -12.93
C CYS A 42 2.93 -2.83 -11.44
N ASN A 43 3.88 -3.19 -10.59
CA ASN A 43 3.65 -3.11 -9.16
C ASN A 43 3.54 -1.63 -8.75
N PRO A 44 2.38 -1.19 -8.24
CA PRO A 44 2.17 0.22 -7.96
C PRO A 44 2.99 0.69 -6.75
N THR A 45 3.55 -0.22 -5.94
CA THR A 45 4.38 0.08 -4.77
C THR A 45 5.84 0.40 -5.10
N ASP A 46 6.30 0.12 -6.32
CA ASP A 46 7.66 0.45 -6.78
C ASP A 46 7.87 1.97 -6.86
N ALA A 47 9.12 2.45 -6.91
CA ALA A 47 9.40 3.89 -7.06
C ALA A 47 8.78 4.47 -8.35
N VAL A 48 8.39 5.75 -8.32
CA VAL A 48 7.70 6.41 -9.45
C VAL A 48 8.52 6.33 -10.73
N GLU A 49 9.83 6.51 -10.60
CA GLU A 49 10.81 6.46 -11.69
C GLU A 49 10.84 5.06 -12.30
N ASP A 50 10.94 4.01 -11.48
CA ASP A 50 10.98 2.61 -11.92
C ASP A 50 9.68 2.23 -12.65
N ARG A 51 8.52 2.62 -12.11
CA ARG A 51 7.22 2.40 -12.76
C ARG A 51 7.16 3.08 -14.12
N ARG A 52 7.62 4.34 -14.22
CA ARG A 52 7.61 5.10 -15.49
C ARG A 52 8.56 4.50 -16.51
N ASP A 53 9.74 4.08 -16.11
CA ASP A 53 10.72 3.46 -16.99
C ASP A 53 10.21 2.11 -17.51
N PHE A 54 9.62 1.29 -16.63
CA PHE A 54 8.97 0.04 -17.01
C PHE A 54 7.84 0.27 -18.03
N LEU A 55 6.90 1.19 -17.73
CA LEU A 55 5.76 1.46 -18.61
C LEU A 55 6.18 2.05 -19.94
N LYS A 56 7.18 2.94 -19.95
CA LYS A 56 7.73 3.52 -21.18
C LYS A 56 8.40 2.45 -22.03
N GLY A 57 9.22 1.59 -21.43
CA GLY A 57 9.94 0.53 -22.14
C GLY A 57 9.03 -0.59 -22.66
N ARG A 58 8.08 -1.04 -21.84
CA ARG A 58 7.23 -2.20 -22.14
C ARG A 58 5.94 -1.86 -22.87
N HIS A 59 5.36 -0.69 -22.59
CA HIS A 59 4.05 -0.27 -23.08
C HIS A 59 4.07 1.03 -23.89
N GLY A 60 5.21 1.74 -23.96
CA GLY A 60 5.37 2.90 -24.83
C GLY A 60 4.72 4.20 -24.33
N PHE A 61 4.35 4.29 -23.05
CA PHE A 61 3.75 5.51 -22.47
C PHE A 61 4.35 5.87 -21.10
N VAL A 62 4.17 7.12 -20.67
CA VAL A 62 4.54 7.60 -19.34
C VAL A 62 3.27 7.80 -18.52
N CYS A 63 3.19 7.19 -17.34
CA CYS A 63 2.03 7.32 -16.47
C CYS A 63 1.98 8.70 -15.79
N CYS A 64 0.81 9.33 -15.86
CA CYS A 64 0.47 10.62 -15.23
C CYS A 64 -0.79 10.50 -14.35
N CYS A 65 -1.03 9.32 -13.76
CA CYS A 65 -2.16 9.11 -12.86
C CYS A 65 -2.02 9.94 -11.57
N GLY A 66 -3.11 10.03 -10.79
CA GLY A 66 -3.17 10.83 -9.58
C GLY A 66 -2.05 10.49 -8.61
N LEU A 67 -1.78 9.21 -8.39
CA LEU A 67 -0.66 8.77 -7.55
C LEU A 67 0.71 9.21 -8.09
N CYS A 68 0.97 9.05 -9.39
CA CYS A 68 2.26 9.45 -9.97
C CYS A 68 2.51 10.96 -9.86
N GLU A 69 1.48 11.77 -10.12
CA GLU A 69 1.59 13.23 -10.00
C GLU A 69 1.66 13.66 -8.52
N ALA A 70 0.91 13.00 -7.64
CA ALA A 70 0.97 13.24 -6.22
C ALA A 70 2.35 12.88 -5.65
N GLN A 71 2.93 11.72 -5.97
CA GLN A 71 4.27 11.35 -5.48
C GLN A 71 5.38 12.22 -6.11
N LYS A 72 5.21 12.69 -7.34
CA LYS A 72 6.16 13.64 -7.97
C LYS A 72 6.14 15.02 -7.29
N SER A 73 4.96 15.50 -6.91
CA SER A 73 4.78 16.81 -6.25
C SER A 73 4.92 16.75 -4.72
N ALA A 74 4.66 15.59 -4.12
CA ALA A 74 4.78 15.32 -2.71
C ALA A 74 6.20 14.86 -2.38
N GLU A 75 7.15 15.79 -2.48
CA GLU A 75 8.49 15.62 -1.88
C GLU A 75 8.40 15.12 -0.44
N ALA A 76 7.35 15.52 0.29
CA ALA A 76 7.07 15.08 1.65
C ALA A 76 6.86 13.56 1.76
N TYR A 77 6.04 12.92 0.91
CA TYR A 77 5.79 11.48 1.01
C TYR A 77 7.06 10.66 0.78
N ASN A 78 7.76 10.92 -0.34
CA ASN A 78 9.00 10.19 -0.65
C ASN A 78 10.08 10.45 0.42
N ARG A 79 10.14 11.68 0.95
CA ARG A 79 11.03 12.04 2.05
C ARG A 79 10.67 11.30 3.33
N ASP A 80 9.38 11.20 3.68
CA ASP A 80 8.94 10.47 4.86
C ASP A 80 9.29 8.99 4.74
N VAL A 81 9.05 8.35 3.59
CA VAL A 81 9.46 6.95 3.37
C VAL A 81 10.97 6.78 3.57
N ALA A 82 11.79 7.60 2.90
CA ALA A 82 13.25 7.51 3.02
C ALA A 82 13.77 7.82 4.43
N LEU A 83 13.16 8.79 5.12
CA LEU A 83 13.53 9.13 6.50
C LEU A 83 13.11 8.04 7.48
N ALA A 84 11.96 7.39 7.27
CA ALA A 84 11.53 6.27 8.10
C ALA A 84 12.58 5.15 8.10
N GLU A 85 12.97 4.67 6.92
CA GLU A 85 13.99 3.62 6.75
C GLU A 85 15.34 4.04 7.37
N ALA A 86 15.76 5.28 7.14
CA ALA A 86 17.02 5.80 7.69
C ALA A 86 16.99 5.93 9.23
N CYS A 87 15.84 6.28 9.81
CA CYS A 87 15.65 6.34 11.25
C CYS A 87 15.65 4.95 11.88
N GLU A 88 15.00 3.97 11.26
CA GLU A 88 15.04 2.57 11.70
C GLU A 88 16.47 2.01 11.70
N ALA A 89 17.23 2.26 10.63
CA ALA A 89 18.63 1.85 10.54
C ALA A 89 19.51 2.44 11.65
N ARG A 90 19.17 3.63 12.16
CA ARG A 90 19.85 4.28 13.28
C ARG A 90 19.30 3.88 14.66
N GLY A 91 18.20 3.14 14.71
CA GLY A 91 17.48 2.83 15.95
C GLY A 91 16.68 4.00 16.53
N ASP A 92 16.43 5.04 15.74
CA ASP A 92 15.57 6.17 16.11
C ASP A 92 14.09 5.82 15.81
N TRP A 93 13.51 4.99 16.68
CA TRP A 93 12.16 4.48 16.52
C TRP A 93 11.08 5.56 16.68
N GLU A 94 11.36 6.65 17.40
CA GLU A 94 10.41 7.76 17.57
C GLU A 94 10.26 8.53 16.25
N ALA A 95 11.39 8.89 15.61
CA ALA A 95 11.34 9.53 14.30
C ALA A 95 10.80 8.59 13.22
N SER A 96 11.20 7.30 13.22
CA SER A 96 10.64 6.30 12.29
C SER A 96 9.11 6.23 12.40
N LEU A 97 8.56 6.19 13.62
CA LEU A 97 7.12 6.19 13.86
C LEU A 97 6.44 7.42 13.27
N VAL A 98 7.02 8.61 13.43
CA VAL A 98 6.47 9.87 12.86
C VAL A 98 6.38 9.77 11.33
N HIS A 99 7.46 9.32 10.69
CA HIS A 99 7.52 9.25 9.24
C HIS A 99 6.60 8.16 8.65
N HIS A 100 6.54 6.97 9.27
CA HIS A 100 5.56 5.95 8.89
C HIS A 100 4.12 6.42 9.07
N THR A 101 3.83 7.19 10.12
CA THR A 101 2.51 7.77 10.34
C THR A 101 2.13 8.76 9.24
N ALA A 102 3.07 9.59 8.79
CA ALA A 102 2.85 10.55 7.72
C ALA A 102 2.62 9.85 6.37
N ALA A 103 3.45 8.86 6.04
CA ALA A 103 3.31 8.05 4.83
C ALA A 103 1.98 7.26 4.80
N PHE A 104 1.60 6.64 5.93
CA PHE A 104 0.29 6.00 6.09
C PHE A 104 -0.87 6.97 5.80
N LYS A 105 -0.83 8.18 6.36
CA LYS A 105 -1.89 9.18 6.18
C LYS A 105 -2.02 9.63 4.73
N PHE A 106 -0.90 9.75 4.02
CA PHE A 106 -0.91 10.07 2.58
C PHE A 106 -1.67 9.00 1.77
N LEU A 107 -1.44 7.72 2.07
CA LEU A 107 -2.09 6.59 1.40
C LEU A 107 -3.52 6.27 1.89
N ALA A 108 -4.02 6.97 2.90
CA ALA A 108 -5.34 6.73 3.47
C ALA A 108 -6.51 7.16 2.56
N SER A 109 -6.23 7.93 1.52
CA SER A 109 -7.22 8.32 0.52
C SER A 109 -7.86 7.09 -0.16
N ARG A 110 -9.12 7.22 -0.58
CA ARG A 110 -9.87 6.14 -1.26
C ARG A 110 -9.35 5.91 -2.68
N GLU A 111 -8.80 6.95 -3.27
CA GLU A 111 -8.23 6.98 -4.61
C GLU A 111 -7.02 6.03 -4.70
N TYR A 112 -6.20 5.92 -3.64
CA TYR A 112 -5.03 5.04 -3.60
C TYR A 112 -5.34 3.59 -3.19
N CYS A 113 -6.47 3.03 -3.66
CA CYS A 113 -6.88 1.68 -3.28
C CYS A 113 -5.94 0.55 -3.76
N SER A 114 -5.14 0.79 -4.80
CA SER A 114 -4.06 -0.12 -5.22
C SER A 114 -2.78 0.02 -4.39
N GLN A 115 -2.71 0.96 -3.44
CA GLN A 115 -1.62 1.13 -2.47
C GLN A 115 -1.94 0.53 -1.09
N ARG A 116 -3.01 -0.27 -0.96
CA ARG A 116 -3.43 -0.80 0.35
C ARG A 116 -2.37 -1.70 0.99
N GLN A 117 -1.58 -2.39 0.17
CA GLN A 117 -0.43 -3.16 0.66
C GLN A 117 0.64 -2.23 1.27
N THR A 118 1.10 -1.21 0.56
CA THR A 118 2.06 -0.22 1.08
C THR A 118 1.54 0.47 2.35
N GLN A 119 0.24 0.79 2.38
CA GLN A 119 -0.41 1.37 3.54
C GLN A 119 -0.36 0.43 4.74
N LEU A 120 -0.63 -0.87 4.53
CA LEU A 120 -0.50 -1.90 5.54
C LEU A 120 0.94 -2.06 6.04
N GLU A 121 1.93 -2.03 5.14
CA GLU A 121 3.34 -2.11 5.50
C GLU A 121 3.75 -0.96 6.43
N HIS A 122 3.29 0.28 6.18
CA HIS A 122 3.51 1.40 7.10
C HIS A 122 2.82 1.20 8.46
N CYS A 123 1.63 0.60 8.51
CA CYS A 123 1.00 0.24 9.80
C CYS A 123 1.83 -0.78 10.58
N MET A 124 2.34 -1.81 9.89
CA MET A 124 3.15 -2.85 10.53
C MET A 124 4.49 -2.30 11.04
N ALA A 125 5.15 -1.43 10.27
CA ALA A 125 6.36 -0.76 10.69
C ALA A 125 6.11 0.17 11.89
N ALA A 126 5.03 0.95 11.86
CA ALA A 126 4.63 1.79 13.00
C ALA A 126 4.30 0.96 14.26
N ASN A 127 3.63 -0.19 14.11
CA ASN A 127 3.41 -1.14 15.19
C ASN A 127 4.75 -1.63 15.78
N ALA A 128 5.69 -2.04 14.93
CA ALA A 128 7.01 -2.51 15.35
C ALA A 128 7.78 -1.41 16.10
N ALA A 129 7.79 -0.17 15.59
CA ALA A 129 8.39 0.98 16.24
C ALA A 129 7.76 1.23 17.63
N CYS A 130 6.44 1.15 17.76
CA CYS A 130 5.76 1.26 19.06
C CYS A 130 6.17 0.16 20.05
N HIS A 131 6.38 -1.08 19.59
CA HIS A 131 6.92 -2.15 20.45
C HIS A 131 8.34 -1.84 20.94
N ARG A 132 9.21 -1.32 20.07
CA ARG A 132 10.57 -0.89 20.44
C ARG A 132 10.56 0.24 21.47
N LEU A 133 9.61 1.16 21.34
CA LEU A 133 9.38 2.27 22.27
C LEU A 133 8.60 1.87 23.54
N ARG A 134 8.18 0.59 23.66
CA ARG A 134 7.34 0.06 24.75
C ARG A 134 5.99 0.77 24.91
N GLN A 135 5.42 1.25 23.80
CA GLN A 135 4.14 1.95 23.75
C GLN A 135 3.00 1.00 23.38
N ALA A 136 2.56 0.15 24.33
CA ALA A 136 1.57 -0.92 24.06
C ALA A 136 0.24 -0.42 23.46
N LYS A 137 -0.30 0.71 23.94
CA LYS A 137 -1.56 1.27 23.41
C LYS A 137 -1.43 1.70 21.94
N SER A 138 -0.32 2.37 21.61
CA SER A 138 -0.02 2.80 20.23
C SER A 138 0.24 1.61 19.32
N ALA A 139 0.94 0.59 19.82
CA ALA A 139 1.18 -0.66 19.08
C ALA A 139 -0.16 -1.35 18.73
N HIS A 140 -1.07 -1.46 19.69
CA HIS A 140 -2.40 -2.03 19.46
C HIS A 140 -3.20 -1.23 18.43
N PHE A 141 -3.16 0.11 18.51
CA PHE A 141 -3.80 0.97 17.53
C PHE A 141 -3.29 0.69 16.10
N TRP A 142 -1.97 0.62 15.91
CA TRP A 142 -1.40 0.35 14.59
C TRP A 142 -1.70 -1.04 14.06
N LEU A 143 -1.81 -2.04 14.94
CA LEU A 143 -2.25 -3.38 14.54
C LEU A 143 -3.72 -3.39 14.07
N GLN A 144 -4.58 -2.58 14.68
CA GLN A 144 -5.98 -2.41 14.23
C GLN A 144 -6.05 -1.70 12.86
N GLU A 145 -5.24 -0.66 12.65
CA GLU A 145 -5.16 0.02 11.34
C GLU A 145 -4.59 -0.92 10.26
N ALA A 146 -3.58 -1.72 10.59
CA ALA A 146 -3.09 -2.79 9.71
C ALA A 146 -4.22 -3.74 9.30
N ARG A 147 -4.99 -4.26 10.27
CA ARG A 147 -6.12 -5.15 9.96
C ARG A 147 -7.15 -4.50 9.04
N LYS A 148 -7.47 -3.22 9.25
CA LYS A 148 -8.40 -2.48 8.38
C LYS A 148 -7.85 -2.35 6.95
N SER A 149 -6.58 -1.97 6.79
CA SER A 149 -5.94 -1.87 5.47
C SER A 149 -5.87 -3.22 4.77
N PHE A 150 -5.55 -4.29 5.49
CA PHE A 150 -5.57 -5.66 4.98
C PHE A 150 -6.97 -6.05 4.48
N ALA A 151 -8.01 -5.79 5.27
CA ALA A 151 -9.37 -6.15 4.95
C ALA A 151 -9.90 -5.44 3.68
N LEU A 152 -9.46 -4.20 3.44
CA LEU A 152 -9.80 -3.47 2.21
C LEU A 152 -9.23 -4.12 0.94
N GLN A 153 -8.12 -4.84 1.05
CA GLN A 153 -7.45 -5.49 -0.08
C GLN A 153 -7.85 -6.96 -0.23
N TRP A 154 -7.81 -7.73 0.86
CA TRP A 154 -7.93 -9.19 0.84
C TRP A 154 -9.16 -9.73 1.59
N GLY A 155 -9.96 -8.87 2.21
CA GLY A 155 -11.10 -9.25 3.03
C GLY A 155 -10.77 -9.41 4.52
N ASP A 156 -11.81 -9.42 5.37
CA ASP A 156 -11.68 -9.48 6.83
C ASP A 156 -11.64 -10.92 7.36
N ASP A 157 -10.71 -11.74 6.85
CA ASP A 157 -10.42 -13.05 7.41
C ASP A 157 -9.35 -12.92 8.51
N PRO A 158 -9.69 -13.20 9.80
CA PRO A 158 -8.75 -13.09 10.91
C PRO A 158 -7.52 -14.00 10.77
N GLU A 159 -7.68 -15.22 10.23
CA GLU A 159 -6.56 -16.16 10.09
C GLU A 159 -5.61 -15.72 8.98
N ALA A 160 -6.15 -15.22 7.85
CA ALA A 160 -5.34 -14.67 6.78
C ALA A 160 -4.50 -13.47 7.28
N PHE A 161 -5.12 -12.58 8.07
CA PHE A 161 -4.39 -11.46 8.66
C PHE A 161 -3.33 -11.91 9.68
N ARG A 162 -3.63 -12.91 10.52
CA ARG A 162 -2.66 -13.47 11.48
C ARG A 162 -1.41 -13.99 10.76
N LEU A 163 -1.60 -14.80 9.71
CA LEU A 163 -0.51 -15.34 8.90
C LEU A 163 0.34 -14.23 8.25
N TYR A 164 -0.30 -13.18 7.74
CA TYR A 164 0.41 -12.02 7.21
C TYR A 164 1.25 -11.32 8.29
N ALA A 165 0.65 -11.04 9.45
CA ALA A 165 1.31 -10.32 10.52
C ALA A 165 2.50 -11.12 11.13
N GLU A 166 2.42 -12.45 11.14
CA GLU A 166 3.53 -13.34 11.51
C GLU A 166 4.71 -13.22 10.53
N GLN A 167 4.44 -13.19 9.23
CA GLN A 167 5.48 -13.01 8.20
C GLN A 167 6.19 -11.66 8.32
N CYS A 168 5.47 -10.60 8.72
CA CYS A 168 6.05 -9.28 8.97
C CYS A 168 6.83 -9.18 10.31
N GLY A 169 6.89 -10.25 11.11
CA GLY A 169 7.61 -10.27 12.39
C GLY A 169 6.93 -9.49 13.52
N ALA A 170 5.64 -9.16 13.37
CA ALA A 170 4.88 -8.40 14.37
C ALA A 170 4.26 -9.26 15.48
N LEU A 171 4.20 -10.58 15.29
CA LEU A 171 3.55 -11.48 16.24
C LEU A 171 4.56 -12.30 17.04
N GLY A 172 4.87 -11.74 18.22
CA GLY A 172 5.50 -12.41 19.35
C GLY A 172 4.83 -11.99 20.66
N ALA A 173 3.50 -11.98 20.72
CA ALA A 173 2.70 -11.96 21.96
C ALA A 173 1.19 -12.07 21.65
N ASP A 174 0.62 -13.23 21.94
CA ASP A 174 -0.77 -13.54 22.32
C ASP A 174 -1.93 -12.74 21.69
N PHE A 175 -2.59 -13.36 20.71
CA PHE A 175 -4.02 -13.20 20.49
C PHE A 175 -4.77 -14.10 21.48
N GLY A 176 -5.08 -13.57 22.66
CA GLY A 176 -5.96 -14.16 23.66
C GLY A 176 -7.08 -13.21 24.05
#